data_AF-A0A0W7TKQ1-F1
#
_entry.id   AF-A0A0W7TKQ1-F1
#
_cell.length_a   1.000
_cell.length_b   1.000
_cell.length_c   1.000
_cell.angle_alpha   90.00
_cell.angle_beta   90.00
_cell.angle_gamma   90.00
#
_symmetry.space_group_name_H-M   'P 1'
#
loop_
_entity.id
_entity.type
_entity.pdbx_description
1 polymer ?
#
loop_
_entity_poly.entity_id
_entity_poly.type
_entity_poly.pdbx_seq_one_letter_code
_entity_poly.pdbx_strand_id
1 'polypeptide(L)'
;MTLKSIELKPQYISLEDDVAEQFYIPVMSNCTRFDRISCYFTLNALAKYCTGLYYLGRNNGRFRLLMSQEVSEETFDAIRDGYRRSQYLDGLVKEKMRQELSLDDTIKLSNLAYLMGCGLVEVKFALCRNGLFHEKSGYAEDSEGNCLCFNGSNNETKMSFDSNYEKFEVTASWLSGEFDRRKISGEREEFDSLWNGTNKHVMVSNPPESFDTYLKSVNRGRLFRNTEEYLKDSFYLDVSDGKIRLVLPESVENPGRFRFRLAITSLVDRVEDRALLMKPNLPVRSVRNLIARIKREAEKEGLEVYKSNAFMRSCRNTLPWIAWHFLGCR
;
A
#
# COMPACT_ATOMS: atom_id res chain seq x y z
N MET A 1 22.85 18.15 -3.73
CA MET A 1 21.39 18.13 -3.55
C MET A 1 21.15 18.55 -2.13
N THR A 2 20.32 19.57 -1.92
CA THR A 2 20.22 20.25 -0.64
C THR A 2 18.77 20.61 -0.38
N LEU A 3 18.28 20.41 0.84
CA LEU A 3 16.93 20.81 1.21
C LEU A 3 16.72 22.32 1.11
N LYS A 4 17.81 23.11 1.17
CA LYS A 4 17.79 24.57 1.02
C LYS A 4 17.35 25.05 -0.36
N SER A 5 17.40 24.22 -1.40
CA SER A 5 16.95 24.60 -2.73
C SER A 5 15.44 24.46 -2.92
N ILE A 6 14.73 23.94 -1.91
CA ILE A 6 13.28 23.78 -1.95
C ILE A 6 12.62 25.07 -1.43
N GLU A 7 11.61 25.53 -2.14
CA GLU A 7 10.72 26.60 -1.66
C GLU A 7 9.72 26.00 -0.65
N LEU A 8 10.07 26.07 0.64
CA LEU A 8 9.22 25.56 1.72
C LEU A 8 8.22 26.60 2.21
N LYS A 9 7.00 26.15 2.49
CA LYS A 9 6.01 26.91 3.27
C LYS A 9 6.16 26.57 4.76
N PRO A 10 5.87 27.52 5.68
CA PRO A 10 5.86 27.23 7.11
C PRO A 10 4.75 26.26 7.53
N GLN A 11 3.68 26.18 6.74
CA GLN A 11 2.58 25.25 6.92
C GLN A 11 2.03 24.80 5.56
N TYR A 12 1.42 23.62 5.55
CA TYR A 12 0.71 23.09 4.39
C TYR A 12 -0.67 22.60 4.83
N ILE A 13 -1.68 22.85 4.00
CA ILE A 13 -3.07 22.47 4.24
C ILE A 13 -3.54 21.60 3.07
N SER A 14 -3.97 20.37 3.32
CA SER A 14 -4.28 19.37 2.27
C SER A 14 -5.34 19.79 1.25
N LEU A 15 -6.29 20.64 1.63
CA LEU A 15 -7.33 21.13 0.72
C LEU A 15 -6.94 22.41 -0.05
N GLU A 16 -5.81 23.03 0.31
CA GLU A 16 -5.31 24.27 -0.31
C GLU A 16 -4.02 24.01 -1.12
N ASP A 17 -3.21 23.06 -0.66
CA ASP A 17 -1.92 22.71 -1.21
C ASP A 17 -1.94 21.30 -1.80
N ASP A 18 -1.29 21.14 -2.95
CA ASP A 18 -0.89 19.81 -3.41
C ASP A 18 0.32 19.36 -2.57
N VAL A 19 0.04 18.79 -1.40
CA VAL A 19 1.07 18.40 -0.42
C VAL A 19 2.07 17.42 -1.02
N ALA A 20 1.65 16.57 -1.95
CA ALA A 20 2.54 15.62 -2.59
C ALA A 20 3.58 16.35 -3.47
N GLU A 21 3.11 17.21 -4.37
CA GLU A 21 3.96 17.94 -5.32
C GLU A 21 4.72 19.11 -4.67
N GLN A 22 4.15 19.74 -3.64
CA GLN A 22 4.71 20.94 -3.02
C GLN A 22 5.58 20.66 -1.78
N PHE A 23 5.47 19.47 -1.18
CA PHE A 23 6.25 19.11 0.02
C PHE A 23 6.94 17.75 -0.12
N TYR A 24 6.19 16.65 -0.19
CA TYR A 24 6.80 15.31 -0.10
C TYR A 24 7.78 15.02 -1.24
N ILE A 25 7.38 15.27 -2.50
CA ILE A 25 8.24 14.99 -3.67
C ILE A 25 9.51 15.86 -3.63
N PRO A 26 9.44 17.20 -3.47
CA PRO A 26 10.64 18.03 -3.38
C PRO A 26 11.57 17.64 -2.23
N VAL A 27 11.02 17.38 -1.04
CA VAL A 27 11.81 17.02 0.16
C VAL A 27 12.50 15.68 -0.03
N MET A 28 11.75 14.64 -0.40
CA MET A 28 12.33 13.30 -0.63
C MET A 28 13.36 13.31 -1.76
N SER A 29 13.17 14.15 -2.78
CA SER A 29 14.11 14.25 -3.90
C SER A 29 15.44 14.91 -3.55
N ASN A 30 15.50 15.64 -2.44
CA ASN A 30 16.70 16.38 -2.02
C ASN A 30 17.26 15.94 -0.66
N CYS A 31 16.73 14.87 -0.06
CA CYS A 31 17.24 14.31 1.19
C CYS A 31 17.86 12.92 1.00
N THR A 32 18.56 12.46 2.03
CA THR A 32 19.14 11.11 2.15
C THR A 32 18.50 10.30 3.28
N ARG A 33 17.71 10.94 4.14
CA ARG A 33 16.94 10.31 5.21
C ARG A 33 15.56 10.92 5.23
N PHE A 34 14.53 10.07 5.28
CA PHE A 34 13.16 10.49 5.48
C PHE A 34 12.49 9.55 6.47
N ASP A 35 12.14 10.09 7.64
CA ASP A 35 11.52 9.36 8.73
C ASP A 35 10.07 9.81 8.89
N ARG A 36 9.20 8.86 9.18
CA ARG A 36 7.78 9.13 9.35
C ARG A 36 7.17 8.30 10.47
N ILE A 37 6.46 8.98 11.36
CA ILE A 37 5.55 8.36 12.34
C ILE A 37 4.12 8.60 11.84
N SER A 38 3.32 7.54 11.82
CA SER A 38 1.92 7.61 11.41
C SER A 38 1.04 6.60 12.13
N CYS A 39 -0.21 6.97 12.37
CA CYS A 39 -1.22 6.03 12.87
C CYS A 39 -1.80 5.17 11.76
N TYR A 40 -2.02 5.79 10.59
CA TYR A 40 -2.66 5.13 9.46
C TYR A 40 -1.85 5.35 8.22
N PHE A 41 -1.51 4.24 7.57
CA PHE A 41 -0.75 4.24 6.36
C PHE A 41 -1.48 3.46 5.27
N THR A 42 -1.64 4.09 4.13
CA THR A 42 -2.15 3.48 2.91
C THR A 42 -1.17 3.73 1.79
N LEU A 43 -1.15 2.81 0.85
CA LEU A 43 -0.20 2.82 -0.24
C LEU A 43 -0.55 3.80 -1.35
N ASN A 44 -1.78 4.32 -1.33
CA ASN A 44 -2.16 5.45 -2.16
C ASN A 44 -1.41 6.70 -1.73
N ALA A 45 -1.06 6.83 -0.44
CA ALA A 45 -0.17 7.91 -0.01
C ALA A 45 1.21 7.75 -0.63
N LEU A 46 1.84 6.56 -0.57
CA LEU A 46 3.13 6.35 -1.25
C LEU A 46 3.07 6.64 -2.74
N ALA A 47 1.99 6.23 -3.42
CA ALA A 47 1.82 6.44 -4.85
C ALA A 47 1.84 7.95 -5.20
N LYS A 48 1.24 8.79 -4.35
CA LYS A 48 1.21 10.25 -4.55
C LYS A 48 2.59 10.88 -4.56
N TYR A 49 3.54 10.37 -3.78
CA TYR A 49 4.92 10.87 -3.73
C TYR A 49 5.95 9.83 -4.18
N CYS A 50 5.55 8.89 -5.05
CA CYS A 50 6.44 7.82 -5.51
C CYS A 50 7.66 8.36 -6.28
N THR A 51 7.49 9.47 -7.00
CA THR A 51 8.59 10.22 -7.62
C THR A 51 9.61 10.65 -6.59
N GLY A 52 9.15 11.15 -5.44
CA GLY A 52 10.00 11.50 -4.30
C GLY A 52 10.78 10.30 -3.77
N LEU A 53 10.12 9.16 -3.55
CA LEU A 53 10.78 7.92 -3.12
C LEU A 53 11.84 7.43 -4.12
N TYR A 54 11.55 7.52 -5.42
CA TYR A 54 12.52 7.17 -6.46
C TYR A 54 13.80 8.00 -6.35
N TYR A 55 13.67 9.32 -6.20
CA TYR A 55 14.82 10.20 -6.06
C TYR A 55 15.52 10.04 -4.70
N LEU A 56 14.77 9.80 -3.62
CA LEU A 56 15.35 9.41 -2.33
C LEU A 56 16.27 8.18 -2.49
N GLY A 57 15.79 7.16 -3.21
CA GLY A 57 16.60 5.98 -3.52
C GLY A 57 17.81 6.29 -4.40
N ARG A 58 17.68 7.17 -5.41
CA ARG A 58 18.81 7.67 -6.23
C ARG A 58 19.86 8.38 -5.39
N ASN A 59 19.45 9.01 -4.30
CA ASN A 59 20.32 9.69 -3.34
C ASN A 59 20.92 8.72 -2.31
N ASN A 60 20.75 7.41 -2.51
CA ASN A 60 21.14 6.37 -1.56
C ASN A 60 20.49 6.55 -0.18
N GLY A 61 19.30 7.17 -0.16
CA GLY A 61 18.54 7.41 1.04
C GLY A 61 17.51 6.34 1.35
N ARG A 62 16.88 6.48 2.51
CA ARG A 62 15.90 5.51 3.05
C ARG A 62 14.67 6.22 3.59
N PHE A 63 13.51 5.60 3.35
CA PHE A 63 12.24 5.97 3.98
C PHE A 63 11.95 5.02 5.13
N ARG A 64 11.93 5.53 6.36
CA ARG A 64 11.68 4.75 7.59
C ARG A 64 10.32 5.11 8.15
N LEU A 65 9.41 4.13 8.21
CA LEU A 65 8.04 4.32 8.65
C LEU A 65 7.78 3.57 9.97
N LEU A 66 7.39 4.31 11.00
CA LEU A 66 6.83 3.77 12.22
C LEU A 66 5.31 3.84 12.15
N MET A 67 4.67 2.67 12.13
CA MET A 67 3.22 2.54 12.18
C MET A 67 2.78 2.29 13.61
N SER A 68 2.04 3.23 14.17
CA SER A 68 1.41 3.05 15.48
C SER A 68 0.33 1.96 15.40
N GLN A 69 0.32 1.04 16.35
CA GLN A 69 -0.79 0.11 16.57
C GLN A 69 -1.31 0.29 18.00
N GLU A 70 -2.62 0.41 18.10
CA GLU A 70 -3.31 0.49 19.38
C GLU A 70 -3.33 -0.90 20.03
N VAL A 71 -2.91 -0.97 21.29
CA VAL A 71 -2.98 -2.18 22.12
C VAL A 71 -3.48 -1.81 23.51
N SER A 72 -4.26 -2.71 24.13
CA SER A 72 -4.68 -2.50 25.53
C SER A 72 -3.50 -2.65 26.49
N GLU A 73 -3.60 -2.10 27.70
CA GLU A 73 -2.56 -2.20 28.72
C GLU A 73 -2.28 -3.67 29.10
N GLU A 74 -3.34 -4.48 29.25
CA GLU A 74 -3.22 -5.92 29.54
C GLU A 74 -2.53 -6.66 28.39
N THR A 75 -2.87 -6.29 27.15
CA THR A 75 -2.26 -6.85 25.95
C THR A 75 -0.78 -6.47 25.91
N PHE A 76 -0.45 -5.20 26.14
CA PHE A 76 0.92 -4.70 26.16
C PHE A 76 1.79 -5.44 27.18
N ASP A 77 1.31 -5.57 28.41
CA ASP A 77 2.06 -6.24 29.47
C ASP A 77 2.21 -7.75 29.18
N ALA A 78 1.22 -8.38 28.54
CA ALA A 78 1.28 -9.79 28.12
C ALA A 78 2.26 -10.04 26.96
N ILE A 79 2.42 -9.06 26.05
CA ILE A 79 3.29 -9.15 24.87
C ILE A 79 4.64 -8.44 25.04
N ARG A 80 4.96 -8.03 26.27
CA ARG A 80 6.29 -7.49 26.60
C ARG A 80 7.40 -8.49 26.25
N ASP A 81 7.14 -9.79 26.40
CA ASP A 81 8.03 -10.86 25.97
C ASP A 81 8.08 -10.97 24.44
N GLY A 82 9.28 -10.95 23.86
CA GLY A 82 9.47 -10.89 22.40
C GLY A 82 8.77 -12.00 21.60
N TYR A 83 8.66 -13.20 22.16
CA TYR A 83 7.95 -14.32 21.52
C TYR A 83 6.44 -14.07 21.44
N ARG A 84 5.81 -13.67 22.54
CA ARG A 84 4.36 -13.36 22.60
C ARG A 84 4.03 -12.15 21.73
N ARG A 85 4.93 -11.18 21.65
CA ARG A 85 4.83 -10.04 20.73
C ARG A 85 4.77 -10.46 19.29
N SER A 86 5.68 -11.33 18.87
CA SER A 86 5.71 -11.85 17.50
C SER A 86 4.41 -12.58 17.18
N GLN A 87 3.88 -13.38 18.11
CA GLN A 87 2.60 -14.08 17.92
C GLN A 87 1.40 -13.13 17.84
N TYR A 88 1.38 -12.08 18.66
CA TYR A 88 0.33 -11.07 18.64
C TYR A 88 0.31 -10.31 17.31
N LEU A 89 1.47 -9.80 16.89
CA LEU A 89 1.60 -9.12 15.61
C LEU A 89 1.27 -10.06 14.45
N ASP A 90 1.71 -11.31 14.50
CA ASP A 90 1.36 -12.33 13.51
C ASP A 90 -0.16 -12.52 13.40
N GLY A 91 -0.88 -12.57 14.53
CA GLY A 91 -2.33 -12.62 14.57
C GLY A 91 -3.00 -11.41 13.92
N LEU A 92 -2.58 -10.20 14.30
CA LEU A 92 -3.08 -8.93 13.77
C LEU A 92 -2.86 -8.81 12.26
N VAL A 93 -1.64 -9.15 11.84
CA VAL A 93 -1.19 -9.14 10.45
C VAL A 93 -1.99 -10.16 9.63
N LYS A 94 -2.13 -11.39 10.11
CA LYS A 94 -2.98 -12.42 9.47
C LYS A 94 -4.44 -12.02 9.38
N GLU A 95 -4.97 -11.33 10.39
CA GLU A 95 -6.34 -10.82 10.35
C GLU A 95 -6.52 -9.77 9.25
N LYS A 96 -5.62 -8.79 9.17
CA LYS A 96 -5.63 -7.80 8.08
C LYS A 96 -5.46 -8.46 6.70
N MET A 97 -4.62 -9.50 6.60
CA MET A 97 -4.43 -10.26 5.35
C MET A 97 -5.64 -11.11 4.94
N ARG A 98 -6.52 -11.47 5.86
CA ARG A 98 -7.75 -12.21 5.54
C ARG A 98 -8.81 -11.33 4.87
N GLN A 99 -8.61 -10.02 4.80
CA GLN A 99 -9.55 -9.11 4.15
C GLN A 99 -9.40 -9.21 2.62
N GLU A 100 -10.52 -9.34 1.91
CA GLU A 100 -10.54 -9.22 0.44
C GLU A 100 -10.04 -7.82 0.07
N LEU A 101 -8.90 -7.75 -0.61
CA LEU A 101 -8.35 -6.50 -1.12
C LEU A 101 -9.07 -6.09 -2.41
N SER A 102 -9.32 -4.79 -2.56
CA SER A 102 -9.67 -4.27 -3.88
C SER A 102 -8.48 -4.42 -4.84
N LEU A 103 -8.73 -4.37 -6.15
CA LEU A 103 -7.66 -4.38 -7.14
C LEU A 103 -6.68 -3.21 -6.91
N ASP A 104 -7.23 -2.03 -6.60
CA ASP A 104 -6.45 -0.85 -6.22
C ASP A 104 -5.52 -1.17 -5.05
N ASP A 105 -6.05 -1.72 -3.95
CA ASP A 105 -5.26 -2.10 -2.75
C ASP A 105 -4.22 -3.18 -3.04
N THR A 106 -4.52 -4.10 -3.96
CA THR A 106 -3.58 -5.16 -4.37
C THR A 106 -2.39 -4.60 -5.16
N ILE A 107 -2.64 -3.68 -6.10
CA ILE A 107 -1.59 -2.97 -6.86
C ILE A 107 -0.66 -2.23 -5.91
N LYS A 108 -1.29 -1.45 -5.04
CA LYS A 108 -0.68 -0.70 -3.94
C LYS A 108 0.26 -1.58 -3.11
N LEU A 109 -0.26 -2.70 -2.61
CA LEU A 109 0.48 -3.65 -1.78
C LEU A 109 1.67 -4.26 -2.51
N SER A 110 1.50 -4.63 -3.79
CA SER A 110 2.60 -5.06 -4.64
C SER A 110 3.71 -4.00 -4.73
N ASN A 111 3.35 -2.73 -4.91
CA ASN A 111 4.32 -1.64 -4.98
C ASN A 111 5.08 -1.46 -3.66
N LEU A 112 4.40 -1.50 -2.50
CA LEU A 112 5.08 -1.47 -1.19
C LEU A 112 6.07 -2.61 -1.07
N ALA A 113 5.61 -3.83 -1.36
CA ALA A 113 6.42 -5.02 -1.23
C ALA A 113 7.67 -4.95 -2.11
N TYR A 114 7.55 -4.38 -3.31
CA TYR A 114 8.69 -4.10 -4.18
C TYR A 114 9.66 -3.09 -3.56
N LEU A 115 9.17 -1.95 -3.09
CA LEU A 115 10.01 -0.90 -2.47
C LEU A 115 10.73 -1.38 -1.21
N MET A 116 10.04 -2.19 -0.39
CA MET A 116 10.62 -2.85 0.78
C MET A 116 11.64 -3.92 0.37
N GLY A 117 11.37 -4.69 -0.70
CA GLY A 117 12.31 -5.66 -1.26
C GLY A 117 13.59 -5.02 -1.80
N CYS A 118 13.52 -3.78 -2.30
CA CYS A 118 14.68 -2.97 -2.68
C CYS A 118 15.40 -2.31 -1.47
N GLY A 119 14.85 -2.46 -0.26
CA GLY A 119 15.32 -1.81 0.96
C GLY A 119 15.10 -0.30 1.00
N LEU A 120 14.33 0.28 0.06
CA LEU A 120 14.08 1.73 0.03
C LEU A 120 13.11 2.16 1.13
N VAL A 121 12.15 1.30 1.45
CA VAL A 121 11.16 1.50 2.51
C VAL A 121 11.40 0.48 3.62
N GLU A 122 11.51 0.96 4.85
CA GLU A 122 11.58 0.13 6.05
C GLU A 122 10.38 0.45 6.95
N VAL A 123 9.76 -0.60 7.49
CA VAL A 123 8.55 -0.46 8.31
C VAL A 123 8.78 -1.13 9.67
N LYS A 124 8.37 -0.45 10.74
CA LYS A 124 8.28 -1.03 12.08
C LYS A 124 6.95 -0.67 12.73
N PHE A 125 6.54 -1.49 13.70
CA PHE A 125 5.30 -1.29 14.45
C PHE A 125 5.62 -0.72 15.82
N ALA A 126 4.98 0.41 16.17
CA ALA A 126 5.06 1.03 17.47
C ALA A 126 3.83 0.65 18.31
N LEU A 127 4.06 0.12 19.50
CA LEU A 127 3.04 -0.31 20.46
C LEU A 127 3.18 0.56 21.71
N CYS A 128 2.12 1.29 22.07
CA CYS A 128 2.13 2.12 23.28
C CYS A 128 1.61 1.32 24.47
N ARG A 129 2.21 1.51 25.65
CA ARG A 129 1.72 0.87 26.89
C ARG A 129 0.36 1.41 27.32
N ASN A 130 0.24 2.74 27.36
CA ASN A 130 -0.92 3.44 27.88
C ASN A 130 -1.38 4.52 26.90
N GLY A 131 -2.61 4.41 26.41
CA GLY A 131 -3.22 5.39 25.49
C GLY A 131 -2.76 5.28 24.04
N LEU A 132 -3.16 6.26 23.24
CA LEU A 132 -2.91 6.29 21.81
C LEU A 132 -1.54 6.90 21.51
N PHE A 133 -0.63 6.15 20.89
CA PHE A 133 0.51 6.75 20.20
C PHE A 133 -0.02 7.39 18.90
N HIS A 134 -0.54 8.61 19.03
CA HIS A 134 -1.31 9.31 17.99
C HIS A 134 -0.51 10.39 17.26
N GLU A 135 0.81 10.35 17.40
CA GLU A 135 1.72 11.27 16.76
C GLU A 135 1.75 11.07 15.24
N LYS A 136 1.87 12.19 14.52
CA LYS A 136 2.06 12.24 13.08
C LYS A 136 3.13 13.27 12.80
N SER A 137 4.36 12.84 12.98
CA SER A 137 5.54 13.65 12.74
C SER A 137 6.44 13.03 11.67
N GLY A 138 7.33 13.84 11.12
CA GLY A 138 8.36 13.34 10.24
C GLY A 138 9.60 14.21 10.25
N TYR A 139 10.69 13.62 9.78
CA TYR A 139 12.02 14.21 9.79
C TYR A 139 12.71 13.93 8.46
N ALA A 140 13.41 14.92 7.92
CA ALA A 140 14.23 14.74 6.74
C ALA A 140 15.61 15.39 6.91
N GLU A 141 16.64 14.75 6.36
CA GLU A 141 18.04 15.21 6.43
C GLU A 141 18.72 14.94 5.09
N ASP A 142 19.42 15.94 4.55
CA ASP A 142 20.22 15.83 3.34
C ASP A 142 21.68 15.48 3.62
N SER A 143 22.46 15.30 2.54
CA SER A 143 23.88 14.96 2.61
C SER A 143 24.77 16.07 3.19
N GLU A 144 24.27 17.29 3.29
CA GLU A 144 24.98 18.45 3.86
C GLU A 144 24.63 18.65 5.35
N GLY A 145 23.77 17.82 5.92
CA GLY A 145 23.27 17.93 7.29
C GLY A 145 22.20 18.99 7.48
N ASN A 146 21.68 19.60 6.39
CA ASN A 146 20.48 20.42 6.53
C ASN A 146 19.32 19.47 6.80
N CYS A 147 18.49 19.84 7.76
CA CYS A 147 17.36 19.03 8.18
C CYS A 147 16.10 19.86 8.42
N LEU A 148 14.97 19.19 8.37
CA LEU A 148 13.66 19.72 8.73
C LEU A 148 12.87 18.68 9.52
N CYS A 149 11.96 19.13 10.37
CA CYS A 149 10.89 18.31 10.91
C CYS A 149 9.54 18.90 10.54
N PHE A 150 8.52 18.04 10.54
CA PHE A 150 7.15 18.43 10.32
C PHE A 150 6.21 17.66 11.23
N ASN A 151 5.17 18.30 11.72
CA ASN A 151 4.20 17.71 12.64
C ASN A 151 2.80 18.28 12.35
N GLY A 152 1.78 17.42 12.40
CA GLY A 152 0.42 17.85 12.11
C GLY A 152 -0.64 16.78 12.31
N SER A 153 -1.80 16.99 11.68
CA SER A 153 -2.95 16.08 11.77
C SER A 153 -2.96 15.00 10.68
N ASN A 154 -2.16 15.16 9.63
CA ASN A 154 -2.21 14.30 8.45
C ASN A 154 -1.67 12.89 8.75
N ASN A 155 -2.48 11.89 8.42
CA ASN A 155 -2.01 10.51 8.27
C ASN A 155 -1.54 10.26 6.83
N GLU A 156 -0.97 9.08 6.58
CA GLU A 156 -0.51 8.65 5.26
C GLU A 156 -1.64 7.94 4.53
N THR A 157 -2.78 8.62 4.40
CA THR A 157 -3.98 8.05 3.77
C THR A 157 -4.38 8.83 2.53
N LYS A 158 -4.95 8.17 1.51
CA LYS A 158 -5.52 8.88 0.35
C LYS A 158 -6.45 10.03 0.77
N MET A 159 -7.29 9.78 1.76
CA MET A 159 -8.23 10.75 2.29
C MET A 159 -7.52 11.97 2.89
N SER A 160 -6.42 11.77 3.63
CA SER A 160 -5.60 12.87 4.16
C SER A 160 -4.98 13.76 3.09
N PHE A 161 -4.72 13.23 1.88
CA PHE A 161 -4.24 14.03 0.75
C PHE A 161 -5.37 14.68 -0.07
N ASP A 162 -6.48 13.96 -0.29
CA ASP A 162 -7.45 14.32 -1.33
C ASP A 162 -8.75 14.95 -0.78
N SER A 163 -9.05 14.82 0.51
CA SER A 163 -10.43 15.07 0.99
C SER A 163 -10.56 15.56 2.42
N ASN A 164 -9.69 15.11 3.33
CA ASN A 164 -9.70 15.62 4.69
C ASN A 164 -9.08 17.02 4.70
N TYR A 165 -9.56 17.86 5.61
CA TYR A 165 -8.85 19.07 6.01
C TYR A 165 -7.76 18.67 7.00
N GLU A 166 -6.52 18.59 6.54
CA GLU A 166 -5.34 18.29 7.33
C GLU A 166 -4.38 19.46 7.28
N LYS A 167 -3.68 19.70 8.38
CA LYS A 167 -2.63 20.73 8.44
C LYS A 167 -1.39 20.14 9.11
N PHE A 168 -0.22 20.49 8.59
CA PHE A 168 1.04 20.32 9.30
C PHE A 168 1.93 21.55 9.15
N GLU A 169 2.82 21.71 10.13
CA GLU A 169 3.79 22.79 10.21
C GLU A 169 5.19 22.25 9.94
N VAL A 170 6.04 23.07 9.33
CA VAL A 170 7.40 22.70 8.93
C VAL A 170 8.40 23.60 9.65
N THR A 171 9.39 22.98 10.28
CA THR A 171 10.52 23.66 10.92
C THR A 171 11.81 23.24 10.23
N ALA A 172 12.51 24.18 9.59
CA ALA A 172 13.71 23.92 8.80
C ALA A 172 14.95 24.55 9.44
N SER A 173 16.02 23.78 9.58
CA SER A 173 17.24 24.18 10.30
C SER A 173 17.84 25.51 9.83
N TRP A 174 17.76 25.84 8.54
CA TRP A 174 18.29 27.07 7.97
C TRP A 174 17.35 28.29 8.03
N LEU A 175 16.07 28.08 8.36
CA LEU A 175 15.06 29.13 8.56
C LEU A 175 14.76 29.37 10.04
N SER A 176 15.38 28.58 10.92
CA SER A 176 15.06 28.51 12.35
C SER A 176 16.15 29.09 13.25
N GLY A 177 15.71 29.84 14.28
CA GLY A 177 16.56 30.25 15.40
C GLY A 177 16.87 29.09 16.35
N GLU A 178 17.63 29.36 17.41
CA GLU A 178 18.09 28.31 18.34
C GLU A 178 16.93 27.55 19.01
N PHE A 179 15.86 28.25 19.38
CA PHE A 179 14.68 27.65 19.99
C PHE A 179 14.02 26.60 19.08
N ASP A 180 13.76 26.95 17.82
CA ASP A 180 13.11 26.06 16.85
C ASP A 180 14.00 24.90 16.43
N ARG A 181 15.33 25.09 16.39
CA ARG A 181 16.27 24.01 16.10
C ARG A 181 16.19 22.86 17.10
N ARG A 182 15.80 23.13 18.36
CA ARG A 182 15.57 22.08 19.37
C ARG A 182 14.39 21.17 19.04
N LYS A 183 13.39 21.65 18.28
CA LYS A 183 12.29 20.81 17.76
C LYS A 183 12.84 19.78 16.78
N ILE A 184 13.76 20.19 15.91
CA ILE A 184 14.36 19.33 14.88
C ILE A 184 15.24 18.26 15.54
N SER A 185 16.10 18.63 16.48
CA SER A 185 16.93 17.65 17.20
C SER A 185 16.08 16.72 18.07
N GLY A 186 15.06 17.26 18.76
CA GLY A 186 14.13 16.47 19.56
C GLY A 186 13.40 15.41 18.72
N GLU A 187 12.84 15.80 17.57
CA GLU A 187 12.16 14.88 16.65
C GLU A 187 13.10 13.75 16.17
N ARG A 188 14.34 14.10 15.79
CA ARG A 188 15.34 13.12 15.36
C ARG A 188 15.67 12.14 16.48
N GLU A 189 15.94 12.65 17.68
CA GLU A 189 16.30 11.85 18.85
C GLU A 189 15.15 10.94 19.30
N GLU A 190 13.92 11.45 19.28
CA GLU A 190 12.72 10.69 19.57
C GLU A 190 12.50 9.57 18.55
N PHE A 191 12.54 9.89 17.25
CA PHE A 191 12.40 8.89 16.20
C PHE A 191 13.48 7.81 16.31
N ASP A 192 14.76 8.19 16.47
CA ASP A 192 15.84 7.22 16.58
C ASP A 192 15.72 6.38 17.87
N SER A 193 15.24 6.96 18.97
CA SER A 193 14.97 6.21 20.21
C SER A 193 13.84 5.18 20.03
N LEU A 194 12.76 5.56 19.35
CA LEU A 194 11.67 4.65 18.99
C LEU A 194 12.19 3.56 18.03
N TRP A 195 12.84 3.95 16.93
CA TRP A 195 13.32 3.06 15.88
C TRP A 195 14.29 2.01 16.41
N ASN A 196 15.16 2.39 17.35
CA ASN A 196 16.14 1.50 17.98
C ASN A 196 15.60 0.78 19.22
N GLY A 197 14.34 1.00 19.60
CA GLY A 197 13.70 0.32 20.74
C GLY A 197 14.23 0.75 22.11
N THR A 198 14.82 1.94 22.22
CA THR A 198 15.34 2.50 23.48
C THR A 198 14.35 3.42 24.19
N ASN A 199 13.21 3.72 23.55
CA ASN A 199 12.14 4.52 24.16
C ASN A 199 11.53 3.76 25.36
N LYS A 200 11.31 4.46 26.47
CA LYS A 200 10.83 3.87 27.74
C LYS A 200 9.32 3.62 27.77
N HIS A 201 8.56 4.27 26.90
CA HIS A 201 7.11 4.31 26.92
C HIS A 201 6.48 3.56 25.74
N VAL A 202 7.18 3.50 24.62
CA VAL A 202 6.71 2.88 23.38
C VAL A 202 7.64 1.75 23.01
N MET A 203 7.04 0.58 22.78
CA MET A 203 7.72 -0.62 22.37
C MET A 203 7.64 -0.76 20.85
N VAL A 204 8.79 -0.80 20.19
CA VAL A 204 8.86 -0.98 18.74
C VAL A 204 9.22 -2.43 18.40
N SER A 205 8.59 -2.95 17.36
CA SER A 205 8.85 -4.29 16.84
C SER A 205 9.05 -4.25 15.33
N ASN A 206 9.94 -5.10 14.85
CA ASN A 206 9.99 -5.41 13.42
C ASN A 206 8.71 -6.15 13.00
N PRO A 207 8.39 -6.15 11.69
CA PRO A 207 7.30 -6.95 11.17
C PRO A 207 7.48 -8.45 11.49
N PRO A 208 6.38 -9.19 11.75
CA PRO A 208 6.46 -10.64 11.95
C PRO A 208 6.76 -11.37 10.63
N GLU A 209 7.24 -12.61 10.71
CA GLU A 209 7.59 -13.42 9.52
C GLU A 209 6.43 -13.58 8.52
N SER A 210 5.18 -13.63 9.01
CA SER A 210 4.00 -13.66 8.14
C SER A 210 3.84 -12.41 7.30
N PHE A 211 4.23 -11.24 7.82
CA PHE A 211 4.25 -9.99 7.08
C PHE A 211 5.22 -10.08 5.90
N ASP A 212 6.44 -10.53 6.14
CA ASP A 212 7.45 -10.69 5.08
C ASP A 212 7.03 -11.74 4.05
N THR A 213 6.49 -12.87 4.51
CA THR A 213 6.00 -13.95 3.65
C THR A 213 4.89 -13.45 2.72
N TYR A 214 3.95 -12.70 3.28
CA TYR A 214 2.86 -12.11 2.52
C TYR A 214 3.34 -11.04 1.54
N LEU A 215 4.19 -10.11 1.97
CA LEU A 215 4.77 -9.11 1.08
C LEU A 215 5.52 -9.78 -0.08
N LYS A 216 6.29 -10.84 0.17
CA LYS A 216 6.92 -11.62 -0.90
C LYS A 216 5.90 -12.23 -1.86
N SER A 217 4.77 -12.73 -1.36
CA SER A 217 3.72 -13.33 -2.20
C SER A 217 3.01 -12.35 -3.13
N VAL A 218 2.97 -11.07 -2.76
CA VAL A 218 2.30 -10.01 -3.54
C VAL A 218 3.28 -9.13 -4.33
N ASN A 219 4.59 -9.27 -4.09
CA ASN A 219 5.63 -8.52 -4.81
C ASN A 219 5.79 -9.06 -6.24
N ARG A 220 5.49 -8.22 -7.24
CA ARG A 220 5.66 -8.55 -8.67
C ARG A 220 7.02 -8.15 -9.25
N GLY A 221 7.96 -7.69 -8.43
CA GLY A 221 9.30 -7.32 -8.88
C GLY A 221 9.39 -6.01 -9.66
N ARG A 222 8.32 -5.20 -9.68
CA ARG A 222 8.32 -3.85 -10.27
C ARG A 222 7.21 -2.97 -9.68
N LEU A 223 7.30 -1.67 -9.96
CA LEU A 223 6.23 -0.71 -9.68
C LEU A 223 5.19 -0.69 -10.80
N PHE A 224 3.94 -0.42 -10.45
CA PHE A 224 2.84 -0.18 -11.39
C PHE A 224 2.21 1.18 -11.11
N ARG A 225 1.98 1.95 -12.17
CA ARG A 225 1.43 3.32 -12.09
C ARG A 225 -0.09 3.35 -12.00
N ASN A 226 -0.74 2.37 -12.63
CA ASN A 226 -2.20 2.30 -12.69
C ASN A 226 -2.67 0.85 -12.85
N THR A 227 -3.99 0.69 -12.78
CA THR A 227 -4.67 -0.60 -12.95
C THR A 227 -4.41 -1.23 -14.31
N GLU A 228 -4.38 -0.44 -15.38
CA GLU A 228 -4.17 -0.96 -16.73
C GLU A 228 -2.81 -1.64 -16.84
N GLU A 229 -1.74 -0.97 -16.36
CA GLU A 229 -0.39 -1.52 -16.34
C GLU A 229 -0.28 -2.79 -15.48
N TYR A 230 -0.99 -2.83 -14.34
CA TYR A 230 -1.03 -4.01 -13.49
C TYR A 230 -1.72 -5.20 -14.14
N LEU A 231 -2.84 -4.93 -14.83
CA LEU A 231 -3.64 -5.96 -15.47
C LEU A 231 -3.00 -6.51 -16.76
N LYS A 232 -1.95 -5.87 -17.30
CA LYS A 232 -1.19 -6.41 -18.43
C LYS A 232 -0.67 -7.82 -18.18
N ASP A 233 -0.33 -8.16 -16.94
CA ASP A 233 0.20 -9.49 -16.61
C ASP A 233 -0.82 -10.35 -15.86
N SER A 234 -2.13 -10.17 -16.12
CA SER A 234 -3.16 -10.90 -15.40
C SER A 234 -4.43 -11.13 -16.21
N PHE A 235 -5.19 -12.15 -15.83
CA PHE A 235 -6.59 -12.28 -16.21
C PHE A 235 -7.44 -11.43 -15.26
N TYR A 236 -8.42 -10.71 -15.81
CA TYR A 236 -9.33 -9.90 -14.99
C TYR A 236 -10.77 -10.09 -15.38
N LEU A 237 -11.59 -10.48 -14.40
CA LEU A 237 -13.03 -10.65 -14.53
C LEU A 237 -13.75 -9.43 -13.98
N ASP A 238 -14.47 -8.74 -14.87
CA ASP A 238 -15.27 -7.58 -14.55
C ASP A 238 -16.72 -7.76 -15.02
N VAL A 239 -17.58 -6.81 -14.66
CA VAL A 239 -18.92 -6.67 -15.20
C VAL A 239 -19.09 -5.26 -15.75
N SER A 240 -19.40 -5.18 -17.04
CA SER A 240 -19.69 -3.92 -17.75
C SER A 240 -20.97 -4.13 -18.55
N ASP A 241 -21.91 -3.17 -18.45
CA ASP A 241 -23.22 -3.23 -19.10
C ASP A 241 -24.00 -4.53 -18.83
N GLY A 242 -23.90 -5.05 -17.61
CA GLY A 242 -24.56 -6.30 -17.19
C GLY A 242 -23.97 -7.59 -17.80
N LYS A 243 -22.86 -7.49 -18.54
CA LYS A 243 -22.15 -8.64 -19.12
C LYS A 243 -20.83 -8.88 -18.40
N ILE A 244 -20.47 -10.16 -18.26
CA ILE A 244 -19.15 -10.53 -17.74
C ILE A 244 -18.11 -10.20 -18.80
N ARG A 245 -17.08 -9.46 -18.43
CA ARG A 245 -15.94 -9.11 -19.27
C ARG A 245 -14.70 -9.82 -18.74
N LEU A 246 -14.06 -10.65 -19.56
CA LEU A 246 -12.77 -11.27 -19.26
C LEU A 246 -11.68 -10.53 -20.02
N VAL A 247 -10.91 -9.68 -19.32
CA VAL A 247 -9.71 -9.04 -19.85
C VAL A 247 -8.56 -10.03 -19.80
N LEU A 248 -7.81 -10.13 -20.90
CA LEU A 248 -6.71 -11.07 -21.09
C LEU A 248 -5.35 -10.37 -20.94
N PRO A 249 -4.34 -11.06 -20.40
CA PRO A 249 -2.99 -10.52 -20.25
C PRO A 249 -2.31 -10.24 -21.59
N GLU A 250 -1.27 -9.41 -21.59
CA GLU A 250 -0.46 -8.99 -22.73
C GLU A 250 0.18 -10.16 -23.48
N SER A 251 0.54 -11.21 -22.73
CA SER A 251 1.06 -12.48 -23.26
C SER A 251 0.09 -13.21 -24.20
N VAL A 252 -1.22 -12.93 -24.14
CA VAL A 252 -2.22 -13.53 -25.04
C VAL A 252 -2.34 -12.71 -26.33
N GLU A 253 -1.53 -13.04 -27.33
CA GLU A 253 -1.45 -12.29 -28.60
C GLU A 253 -2.78 -12.17 -29.36
N ASN A 254 -3.63 -13.20 -29.31
CA ASN A 254 -4.89 -13.22 -30.06
C ASN A 254 -6.09 -13.60 -29.15
N PRO A 255 -6.80 -12.60 -28.60
CA PRO A 255 -7.99 -12.79 -27.77
C PRO A 255 -9.05 -13.68 -28.44
N GLY A 256 -9.32 -13.44 -29.73
CA GLY A 256 -10.31 -14.20 -30.50
C GLY A 256 -9.96 -15.68 -30.65
N ARG A 257 -8.67 -16.04 -30.73
CA ARG A 257 -8.24 -17.43 -30.71
C ARG A 257 -8.22 -18.02 -29.30
N PHE A 258 -7.97 -17.19 -28.29
CA PHE A 258 -7.87 -17.64 -26.91
C PHE A 258 -9.14 -18.29 -26.36
N ARG A 259 -10.32 -17.89 -26.84
CA ARG A 259 -11.60 -18.55 -26.48
C ARG A 259 -11.64 -20.05 -26.82
N PHE A 260 -10.93 -20.49 -27.86
CA PHE A 260 -10.82 -21.91 -28.22
C PHE A 260 -9.90 -22.65 -27.26
N ARG A 261 -8.78 -22.03 -26.87
CA ARG A 261 -7.83 -22.56 -25.87
C ARG A 261 -8.51 -22.79 -24.52
N LEU A 262 -9.36 -21.86 -24.09
CA LEU A 262 -10.19 -22.03 -22.90
C LEU A 262 -11.40 -22.96 -23.11
N ALA A 263 -11.74 -23.29 -24.36
CA ALA A 263 -12.98 -23.96 -24.77
C ALA A 263 -14.24 -23.29 -24.20
N ILE A 264 -14.34 -21.97 -24.39
CA ILE A 264 -15.46 -21.12 -23.93
C ILE A 264 -16.18 -20.44 -25.10
N THR A 265 -15.93 -20.85 -26.35
CA THR A 265 -16.49 -20.20 -27.55
C THR A 265 -17.99 -20.00 -27.48
N SER A 266 -18.75 -20.96 -26.92
CA SER A 266 -20.21 -20.86 -26.76
C SER A 266 -20.66 -19.79 -25.77
N LEU A 267 -19.80 -19.39 -24.84
CA LEU A 267 -20.05 -18.38 -23.80
C LEU A 267 -19.71 -16.96 -24.25
N VAL A 268 -18.81 -16.82 -25.24
CA VAL A 268 -18.37 -15.52 -25.76
C VAL A 268 -19.43 -14.95 -26.69
N ASP A 269 -19.81 -13.69 -26.44
CA ASP A 269 -20.66 -12.88 -27.31
C ASP A 269 -19.81 -12.23 -28.41
N ARG A 270 -18.80 -11.45 -27.99
CA ARG A 270 -17.87 -10.77 -28.89
C ARG A 270 -16.51 -10.55 -28.24
N VAL A 271 -15.55 -10.14 -29.06
CA VAL A 271 -14.20 -9.77 -28.65
C VAL A 271 -14.08 -8.26 -28.79
N GLU A 272 -13.65 -7.57 -27.74
CA GLU A 272 -13.39 -6.13 -27.76
C GLU A 272 -11.98 -5.88 -27.25
N ASP A 273 -11.11 -5.38 -28.12
CA ASP A 273 -9.70 -5.16 -27.80
C ASP A 273 -9.06 -6.43 -27.19
N ARG A 274 -8.54 -6.37 -25.96
CA ARG A 274 -7.98 -7.51 -25.22
C ARG A 274 -8.99 -8.26 -24.35
N ALA A 275 -10.28 -8.04 -24.53
CA ALA A 275 -11.32 -8.62 -23.70
C ALA A 275 -12.27 -9.55 -24.47
N LEU A 276 -12.69 -10.61 -23.79
CA LEU A 276 -13.80 -11.45 -24.20
C LEU A 276 -15.05 -11.02 -23.43
N LEU A 277 -16.05 -10.52 -24.15
CA LEU A 277 -17.35 -10.22 -23.56
C LEU A 277 -18.21 -11.47 -23.61
N MET A 278 -18.74 -11.85 -22.46
CA MET A 278 -19.61 -13.02 -22.34
C MET A 278 -21.04 -12.67 -22.75
N LYS A 279 -21.80 -13.68 -23.19
CA LYS A 279 -23.24 -13.55 -23.43
C LYS A 279 -23.97 -13.13 -22.15
N PRO A 280 -25.07 -12.37 -22.25
CA PRO A 280 -25.87 -12.02 -21.08
C PRO A 280 -26.51 -13.27 -20.44
N ASN A 281 -26.91 -13.16 -19.17
CA ASN A 281 -27.69 -14.18 -18.44
C ASN A 281 -27.05 -15.59 -18.44
N LEU A 282 -25.71 -15.67 -18.35
CA LEU A 282 -25.04 -16.97 -18.27
C LEU A 282 -25.51 -17.76 -17.04
N PRO A 283 -25.80 -19.08 -17.19
CA PRO A 283 -26.06 -19.93 -16.05
C PRO A 283 -24.89 -19.93 -15.07
N VAL A 284 -25.21 -19.96 -13.78
CA VAL A 284 -24.26 -20.11 -12.66
C VAL A 284 -23.17 -21.16 -12.92
N ARG A 285 -23.56 -22.33 -13.46
CA ARG A 285 -22.63 -23.43 -13.76
C ARG A 285 -21.61 -23.04 -14.84
N SER A 286 -22.04 -22.28 -15.85
CA SER A 286 -21.17 -21.79 -16.92
C SER A 286 -20.16 -20.77 -16.40
N VAL A 287 -20.59 -19.85 -15.54
CA VAL A 287 -19.70 -18.87 -14.88
C VAL A 287 -18.67 -19.59 -14.00
N ARG A 288 -19.08 -20.60 -13.23
CA ARG A 288 -18.16 -21.42 -12.42
C ARG A 288 -17.12 -22.13 -13.29
N ASN A 289 -17.56 -22.76 -14.37
CA ASN A 289 -16.67 -23.45 -15.30
C ASN A 289 -15.69 -22.48 -15.98
N LEU A 290 -16.16 -21.27 -16.34
CA LEU A 290 -15.32 -20.20 -16.88
C LEU A 290 -14.21 -19.83 -15.89
N ILE A 291 -14.55 -19.52 -14.63
CA ILE A 291 -13.57 -19.18 -13.59
C ILE A 291 -12.55 -20.32 -13.40
N ALA A 292 -13.01 -21.56 -13.32
CA ALA A 292 -12.13 -22.72 -13.13
C ALA A 292 -11.14 -22.90 -14.31
N ARG A 293 -11.60 -22.66 -15.54
CA ARG A 293 -10.75 -22.73 -16.75
C ARG A 293 -9.71 -21.61 -16.76
N ILE A 294 -10.11 -20.38 -16.43
CA ILE A 294 -9.19 -19.24 -16.34
C ILE A 294 -8.13 -19.48 -15.26
N LYS A 295 -8.53 -19.92 -14.06
CA LYS A 295 -7.59 -20.23 -12.97
C LYS A 295 -6.55 -21.26 -13.37
N ARG A 296 -6.97 -22.35 -14.01
CA ARG A 296 -6.06 -23.39 -14.51
C ARG A 296 -5.09 -22.86 -15.55
N GLU A 297 -5.56 -21.94 -16.41
CA GLU A 297 -4.72 -21.37 -17.45
C GLU A 297 -3.73 -20.36 -16.89
N ALA A 298 -4.16 -19.55 -15.93
CA ALA A 298 -3.32 -18.61 -15.21
C ALA A 298 -2.19 -19.34 -14.47
N GLU A 299 -2.51 -20.43 -13.78
CA GLU A 299 -1.53 -21.27 -13.05
C GLU A 299 -0.43 -21.83 -13.97
N LYS A 300 -0.77 -22.28 -15.18
CA LYS A 300 0.22 -22.78 -16.16
C LYS A 300 1.20 -21.70 -16.62
N GLU A 301 0.73 -20.47 -16.74
CA GLU A 301 1.49 -19.33 -17.24
C GLU A 301 2.15 -18.53 -16.11
N GLY A 302 1.96 -18.93 -14.84
CA GLY A 302 2.43 -18.17 -13.67
C GLY A 302 1.75 -16.81 -13.51
N LEU A 303 0.54 -16.66 -14.06
CA LEU A 303 -0.26 -15.43 -14.06
C LEU A 303 -1.38 -15.51 -13.03
N GLU A 304 -1.99 -14.36 -12.76
CA GLU A 304 -2.99 -14.23 -11.72
C GLU A 304 -4.36 -13.84 -12.25
N VAL A 305 -5.38 -14.10 -11.42
CA VAL A 305 -6.78 -13.90 -11.78
C VAL A 305 -7.43 -12.95 -10.80
N TYR A 306 -7.68 -11.73 -11.26
CA TYR A 306 -8.36 -10.71 -10.49
C TYR A 306 -9.85 -10.66 -10.82
N LYS A 307 -10.66 -10.23 -9.85
CA LYS A 307 -12.10 -10.06 -9.99
C LYS A 307 -12.48 -8.69 -9.48
N SER A 308 -13.34 -8.00 -10.22
CA SER A 308 -13.85 -6.71 -9.76
C SER A 308 -14.87 -6.88 -8.64
N ASN A 309 -15.05 -5.84 -7.83
CA ASN A 309 -16.13 -5.79 -6.84
C ASN A 309 -17.51 -5.95 -7.49
N ALA A 310 -17.70 -5.42 -8.70
CA ALA A 310 -18.94 -5.56 -9.46
C ALA A 310 -19.19 -7.03 -9.86
N PHE A 311 -18.15 -7.73 -10.32
CA PHE A 311 -18.21 -9.15 -10.64
C PHE A 311 -18.54 -9.99 -9.40
N MET A 312 -17.88 -9.72 -8.28
CA MET A 312 -18.12 -10.42 -7.01
C MET A 312 -19.57 -10.20 -6.52
N ARG A 313 -20.09 -8.97 -6.59
CA ARG A 313 -21.48 -8.65 -6.24
C ARG A 313 -22.50 -9.32 -7.18
N SER A 314 -22.25 -9.28 -8.49
CA SER A 314 -23.10 -9.97 -9.48
C SER A 314 -23.19 -11.47 -9.19
N CYS A 315 -22.06 -12.09 -8.83
CA CYS A 315 -22.02 -13.47 -8.39
C CYS A 315 -22.82 -13.71 -7.09
N ARG A 316 -22.77 -12.80 -6.09
CA ARG A 316 -23.58 -12.93 -4.85
C ARG A 316 -25.09 -12.91 -5.10
N ASN A 317 -25.55 -12.01 -5.96
CA ASN A 317 -26.99 -11.88 -6.26
C ASN A 317 -27.55 -13.05 -7.09
N THR A 318 -26.67 -13.88 -7.68
CA THR A 318 -27.05 -14.96 -8.59
C THR A 318 -26.73 -16.36 -8.03
N LEU A 319 -25.99 -16.47 -6.91
CA LEU A 319 -25.51 -17.74 -6.33
C LEU A 319 -25.95 -17.92 -4.87
N PRO A 320 -26.52 -19.08 -4.47
CA PRO A 320 -26.74 -19.42 -3.07
C PRO A 320 -25.43 -19.42 -2.27
N TRP A 321 -25.49 -19.01 -1.00
CA TRP A 321 -24.35 -18.87 -0.07
C TRP A 321 -23.40 -20.09 0.00
N ILE A 322 -23.92 -21.31 -0.18
CA ILE A 322 -23.12 -22.56 -0.17
C ILE A 322 -22.17 -22.66 -1.39
N ALA A 323 -22.53 -22.08 -2.53
CA ALA A 323 -21.71 -22.10 -3.74
C ALA A 323 -20.48 -21.17 -3.65
N TRP A 324 -20.45 -20.25 -2.69
CA TRP A 324 -19.40 -19.26 -2.51
C TRP A 324 -18.10 -19.87 -1.95
N HIS A 325 -18.21 -20.78 -0.97
CA HIS A 325 -17.04 -21.45 -0.37
C HIS A 325 -16.23 -22.29 -1.35
N PHE A 326 -16.88 -22.90 -2.35
CA PHE A 326 -16.22 -23.77 -3.34
C PHE A 326 -15.56 -23.01 -4.49
N LEU A 327 -15.80 -21.70 -4.64
CA LEU A 327 -15.24 -20.90 -5.74
C LEU A 327 -13.82 -20.34 -5.45
N GLY A 328 -13.29 -20.57 -4.24
CA GLY A 328 -12.10 -19.87 -3.75
C GLY A 328 -12.31 -18.35 -3.83
N CYS A 329 -13.54 -17.91 -3.54
CA CYS A 329 -13.93 -16.53 -3.25
C CYS A 329 -14.05 -16.46 -1.74
N ARG A 330 -12.93 -16.22 -1.06
CA ARG A 330 -12.88 -15.87 0.36
C ARG A 330 -12.00 -14.65 0.49
#